data_AF-A0A936S6G9-F1
#
_entry.id   AF-A0A936S6G9-F1
#
_cell.length_a   1.000
_cell.length_b   1.000
_cell.length_c   1.000
_cell.angle_alpha   90.00
_cell.angle_beta   90.00
_cell.angle_gamma   90.00
#
_symmetry.space_group_name_H-M   'P 1'
#
loop_
_entity.id
_entity.type
_entity.pdbx_description
1 polymer ?
#
loop_
_entity_poly.entity_id
_entity_poly.type
_entity_poly.pdbx_seq_one_letter_code
_entity_poly.pdbx_strand_id
1 'polypeptide(L)' 'MATRLRKPEPRQRWAWLVVALAGVAGLWFGYDFGRQVSGMGLGLLMAANGAVFASLLASAVVDRLFRPRKGGREEG' A
#
# COMPACT_ATOMS: atom_id res chain seq x y z
N MET A 1 29.20 -6.44 -16.78
CA MET A 1 27.73 -6.33 -16.73
C MET A 1 27.37 -5.44 -15.55
N ALA A 2 27.39 -4.11 -15.74
CA ALA A 2 27.22 -3.16 -14.64
C ALA A 2 25.72 -3.01 -14.32
N THR A 3 25.29 -3.61 -13.21
CA THR A 3 23.96 -3.42 -12.62
C THR A 3 23.83 -1.95 -12.22
N ARG A 4 23.26 -1.13 -13.11
CA ARG A 4 22.88 0.25 -12.78
C ARG A 4 21.84 0.17 -11.67
N LEU A 5 22.29 0.38 -10.43
CA LEU A 5 21.43 0.72 -9.29
C LEU A 5 20.67 1.99 -9.68
N ARG A 6 19.48 1.83 -10.26
CA ARG A 6 18.54 2.93 -10.47
C ARG A 6 18.29 3.52 -9.08
N LYS A 7 18.81 4.73 -8.84
CA LYS A 7 18.41 5.53 -7.68
C LYS A 7 16.89 5.54 -7.66
N PRO A 8 16.23 5.08 -6.57
CA PRO A 8 14.78 5.13 -6.50
C PRO A 8 14.40 6.60 -6.63
N GLU A 9 13.61 6.91 -7.65
CA GLU A 9 13.22 8.29 -7.90
C GLU A 9 12.50 8.83 -6.65
N PRO A 10 12.61 10.13 -6.34
CA PRO A 10 12.01 10.71 -5.14
C PRO A 10 10.52 10.40 -5.03
N ARG A 11 9.81 10.35 -6.17
CA ARG A 11 8.40 9.90 -6.28
C ARG A 11 8.16 8.47 -5.78
N GLN A 12 9.09 7.56 -6.05
CA GLN A 12 9.00 6.16 -5.65
C GLN A 12 9.22 6.00 -4.14
N ARG A 13 10.07 6.86 -3.53
CA ARG A 13 10.22 6.93 -2.07
C ARG A 13 8.93 7.42 -1.39
N TRP A 14 8.28 8.44 -1.95
CA TRP A 14 6.99 8.93 -1.42
C TRP A 14 5.88 7.89 -1.53
N ALA A 15 5.78 7.20 -2.66
CA ALA A 15 4.86 6.08 -2.84
C ALA A 15 5.08 4.98 -1.77
N TRP A 16 6.35 4.63 -1.52
CA TRP A 16 6.70 3.65 -0.51
C TRP A 16 6.30 4.09 0.91
N LEU A 17 6.49 5.38 1.24
CA LEU A 17 6.08 5.94 2.53
C LEU A 17 4.55 5.92 2.70
N VAL A 18 3.79 6.23 1.64
CA VAL A 18 2.32 6.18 1.68
C VAL A 18 1.82 4.76 1.89
N VAL A 19 2.40 3.78 1.19
CA VAL A 19 2.06 2.36 1.36
C VAL A 19 2.42 1.88 2.77
N ALA A 20 3.60 2.25 3.28
CA ALA A 20 4.01 1.91 4.64
C ALA A 20 3.07 2.51 5.69
N LEU A 21 2.70 3.79 5.55
CA LEU A 21 1.75 4.46 6.46
C LEU A 21 0.36 3.82 6.39
N ALA A 22 -0.12 3.48 5.19
CA ALA A 22 -1.40 2.80 5.02
C ALA A 22 -1.40 1.41 5.67
N GLY A 23 -0.30 0.65 5.52
CA GLY A 23 -0.13 -0.63 6.19
C GLY A 23 -0.16 -0.51 7.72
N VAL A 24 0.55 0.48 8.28
CA VAL A 24 0.54 0.76 9.74
C VAL A 24 -0.85 1.17 10.23
N ALA A 25 -1.55 2.02 9.48
CA ALA A 25 -2.92 2.44 9.81
C ALA A 25 -3.90 1.25 9.75
N GLY A 26 -3.80 0.40 8.73
CA GLY A 26 -4.61 -0.82 8.60
C GLY A 26 -4.32 -1.84 9.70
N LEU A 27 -3.06 -1.96 10.12
CA LEU A 27 -2.66 -2.82 11.23
C LEU A 27 -3.22 -2.33 12.56
N TRP A 28 -3.10 -1.03 12.84
CA TRP A 28 -3.62 -0.42 14.06
C TRP A 28 -5.15 -0.51 14.11
N PHE A 29 -5.83 -0.15 13.03
CA PHE A 29 -7.28 -0.21 12.94
C PHE A 29 -7.80 -1.65 13.05
N GLY A 30 -7.18 -2.60 12.35
CA GLY A 30 -7.57 -4.00 12.42
C GLY A 30 -7.35 -4.61 13.81
N TYR A 31 -6.27 -4.20 14.50
CA TYR A 31 -6.01 -4.64 15.88
C TYR A 31 -7.04 -4.08 16.86
N ASP A 32 -7.33 -2.79 16.80
CA ASP A 32 -8.30 -2.13 17.68
C ASP A 32 -9.71 -2.73 17.48
N PHE A 33 -10.13 -2.88 16.21
CA PHE A 33 -11.42 -3.44 15.85
C PHE A 33 -11.58 -4.91 16.28
N GLY A 34 -10.60 -5.77 15.98
CA GLY A 34 -10.71 -7.18 16.36
C GLY A 34 -10.55 -7.40 17.86
N ARG A 35 -9.81 -6.53 18.57
CA ARG A 35 -9.76 -6.52 20.03
C ARG A 35 -11.13 -6.13 20.63
N GLN A 36 -11.84 -5.17 20.04
CA GLN A 36 -13.19 -4.77 20.46
C GLN A 36 -14.24 -5.86 20.22
N VAL A 37 -14.16 -6.57 19.10
CA VAL A 37 -15.21 -7.51 18.67
C VAL A 37 -15.12 -8.86 19.37
N SER A 38 -13.93 -9.45 19.54
CA SER A 38 -13.83 -10.82 20.05
C SER A 38 -12.53 -11.17 20.78
N GLY A 39 -11.77 -10.16 21.21
CA GLY A 39 -10.53 -10.36 21.98
C GLY A 39 -9.25 -10.50 21.15
N MET A 40 -8.15 -10.80 21.85
CA MET A 40 -6.79 -10.51 21.39
C MET A 40 -6.32 -11.34 20.17
N GLY A 41 -6.79 -12.59 20.03
CA GLY A 41 -6.40 -13.48 18.92
C GLY A 41 -7.02 -13.09 17.58
N LEU A 42 -8.31 -12.75 17.57
CA LEU A 42 -9.00 -12.26 16.38
C LEU A 42 -8.57 -10.82 16.04
N GLY A 43 -8.24 -9.99 17.05
CA GLY A 43 -7.51 -8.73 16.88
C GLY A 43 -6.23 -8.87 16.06
N LEU A 44 -5.40 -9.87 16.36
CA LEU A 44 -4.15 -10.10 15.65
C LEU A 44 -4.37 -10.55 14.19
N LEU A 45 -5.33 -11.46 13.97
CA LEU A 45 -5.69 -11.93 12.62
C LEU A 45 -6.25 -10.79 11.76
N MET A 46 -7.12 -9.97 12.35
CA MET A 46 -7.76 -8.85 11.67
C MET A 46 -6.77 -7.70 11.40
N ALA A 47 -5.80 -7.50 12.29
CA ALA A 47 -4.68 -6.58 12.09
C ALA A 47 -3.79 -7.00 10.92
N ALA A 48 -3.42 -8.29 10.85
CA ALA A 48 -2.62 -8.81 9.75
C ALA A 48 -3.35 -8.69 8.41
N ASN A 49 -4.63 -9.07 8.38
CA ASN A 49 -5.45 -8.99 7.17
C ASN A 49 -5.71 -7.53 6.75
N GLY A 50 -5.99 -6.65 7.72
CA GLY A 50 -6.18 -5.21 7.51
C GLY A 50 -4.92 -4.51 7.00
N ALA A 51 -3.74 -4.88 7.52
CA ALA A 51 -2.46 -4.35 7.06
C ALA A 51 -2.15 -4.73 5.60
N VAL A 52 -2.38 -6.00 5.24
CA VAL A 52 -2.18 -6.49 3.87
C VAL A 52 -3.16 -5.81 2.92
N PHE A 53 -4.45 -5.76 3.27
CA PHE A 53 -5.46 -5.12 2.46
C PHE A 53 -5.19 -3.62 2.27
N ALA A 54 -4.87 -2.89 3.34
CA ALA A 54 -4.56 -1.46 3.26
C ALA A 54 -3.32 -1.18 2.42
N SER A 55 -2.31 -2.05 2.50
CA SER A 55 -1.10 -1.95 1.67
C SER A 55 -1.39 -2.16 0.19
N LEU A 56 -2.19 -3.18 -0.15
CA LEU A 56 -2.61 -3.45 -1.53
C LEU A 56 -3.49 -2.33 -2.09
N LEU A 57 -4.45 -1.84 -1.30
CA LEU A 57 -5.33 -0.74 -1.68
C LEU A 57 -4.52 0.55 -1.90
N ALA A 58 -3.62 0.90 -0.98
CA ALA A 58 -2.75 2.05 -1.13
C ALA A 58 -1.85 1.92 -2.37
N SER A 59 -1.30 0.74 -2.63
CA SER A 59 -0.50 0.50 -3.83
C SER A 59 -1.33 0.68 -5.10
N ALA A 60 -2.57 0.16 -5.13
CA ALA A 60 -3.47 0.32 -6.26
C ALA A 60 -3.91 1.79 -6.47
N VAL A 61 -4.13 2.53 -5.39
CA VAL A 61 -4.47 3.96 -5.43
C VAL A 61 -3.27 4.77 -5.94
N VAL A 62 -2.07 4.50 -5.44
CA VAL A 62 -0.82 5.10 -5.93
C VAL A 62 -0.66 4.78 -7.41
N ASP A 63 -0.77 3.52 -7.80
CA ASP A 63 -0.64 3.12 -9.21
C ASP A 63 -1.69 3.80 -10.09
N ARG A 64 -2.92 4.00 -9.61
CA ARG A 64 -3.98 4.68 -10.37
C ARG A 64 -3.81 6.20 -10.43
N LEU A 65 -3.33 6.81 -9.35
CA LEU A 65 -3.10 8.26 -9.25
C LEU A 65 -1.85 8.69 -10.03
N PHE A 66 -0.80 7.87 -9.99
CA PHE A 66 0.44 8.08 -10.71
C PHE A 66 0.48 7.37 -12.06
N ARG A 67 -0.58 6.64 -12.46
CA ARG A 67 -0.73 6.13 -13.82
C ARG A 67 -0.60 7.34 -14.73
N PRO A 68 0.46 7.43 -15.57
CA PRO A 68 0.47 8.45 -16.59
C PRO A 68 -0.80 8.20 -17.39
N ARG A 69 -1.66 9.23 -17.50
CA ARG A 69 -2.78 9.22 -18.43
C ARG A 69 -2.14 8.89 -19.77
N LYS A 70 -2.21 7.62 -20.19
CA LYS A 70 -1.81 7.19 -21.52
C LYS A 70 -2.84 7.87 -22.41
N GLY A 71 -2.53 9.13 -22.73
CA GLY A 71 -3.24 9.91 -23.71
C GLY A 71 -3.27 9.06 -24.96
N GLY A 72 -4.44 8.99 -25.57
CA GLY A 72 -4.61 8.35 -26.86
C GLY A 72 -3.53 8.86 -27.80
N ARG A 73 -2.77 7.93 -28.36
CA ARG A 73 -2.00 8.19 -29.56
C ARG A 73 -1.95 6.90 -30.37
N GLU A 74 -2.90 6.85 -31.30
CA GLU A 74 -2.69 6.46 -32.69
C GLU A 74 -2.04 5.09 -32.91
N GLU A 75 -2.88 4.05 -33.02
CA GLU A 75 -2.61 2.91 -33.91
C GLU A 75 -3.85 2.71 -34.78
N GLY A 76 -3.85 3.39 -35.93
CA GLY A 76 -4.76 3.27 -37.05
C GLY A 76 -3.98 3.52 -38.32
#